data_AF-A0A8H3CTB2-F1
#
_entry.id   AF-A0A8H3CTB2-F1
#
_cell.length_a   1.000
_cell.length_b   1.000
_cell.length_c   1.000
_cell.angle_alpha   90.00
_cell.angle_beta   90.00
_cell.angle_gamma   90.00
#
_symmetry.space_group_name_H-M   'P 1'
#
loop_
_entity.id
_entity.type
_entity.pdbx_description
1 polymer ?
#
loop_
_entity_poly.entity_id
_entity_poly.type
_entity_poly.pdbx_seq_one_letter_code
_entity_poly.pdbx_strand_id
1 'polypeptide(L)'
;MMMDLLRLRSTHVKCVYLTLRIHAYALKLMDEDRPKLVQLDCRARIDNSTGGPLAWQPIVTNVINDDHPSQVVLEQGIAGDNLRFPIQLWSRGAFLSDGSALNQSIYRLTKGQATYPWKGPFIALKFSGTRRQGYVDMSLNDLPALVSHFLQVKVA
;
A
#
# COMPACT_ATOMS: atom_id res chain seq x y z
N MET A 1 -6.67 30.06 -1.39
CA MET A 1 -5.40 29.88 -0.65
C MET A 1 -4.31 29.72 -1.68
N MET A 2 -3.28 30.55 -1.58
CA MET A 2 -2.43 31.08 -2.66
C MET A 2 -1.34 30.09 -3.08
N MET A 3 -1.15 29.90 -4.40
CA MET A 3 -0.13 29.05 -5.00
C MET A 3 1.13 29.89 -5.30
N ASP A 4 2.22 29.65 -4.56
CA ASP A 4 3.53 30.19 -4.90
C ASP A 4 4.31 29.20 -5.76
N LEU A 5 4.53 29.59 -7.02
CA LEU A 5 5.19 28.80 -8.06
C LEU A 5 6.65 29.27 -8.19
N LEU A 6 7.55 28.77 -7.35
CA LEU A 6 8.98 29.07 -7.44
C LEU A 6 9.61 28.34 -8.64
N ARG A 7 9.80 29.07 -9.74
CA ARG A 7 10.65 28.68 -10.88
C ARG A 7 12.11 28.70 -10.45
N LEU A 8 12.76 27.54 -10.39
CA LEU A 8 14.21 27.42 -10.34
C LEU A 8 14.74 26.94 -11.70
N ARG A 9 15.38 27.86 -12.44
CA ARG A 9 16.23 27.55 -13.60
C ARG A 9 17.54 26.96 -13.08
N SER A 10 17.85 25.71 -13.39
CA SER A 10 19.22 25.16 -13.26
C SER A 10 19.33 23.85 -14.05
N THR A 11 20.27 23.83 -15.00
CA THR A 11 20.64 22.73 -15.91
C THR A 11 21.38 21.60 -15.21
N HIS A 12 20.67 20.90 -14.32
CA HIS A 12 20.93 19.52 -13.92
C HIS A 12 19.55 18.94 -13.62
N VAL A 13 19.25 17.71 -14.04
CA VAL A 13 17.94 17.06 -13.84
C VAL A 13 17.68 16.90 -12.33
N LYS A 14 17.18 17.98 -11.72
CA LYS A 14 16.65 17.98 -10.37
C LYS A 14 15.27 17.38 -10.52
N CYS A 15 15.12 16.15 -10.05
CA CYS A 15 13.81 15.60 -9.74
C CYS A 15 13.15 16.61 -8.78
N VAL A 16 12.27 17.47 -9.30
CA VAL A 16 11.57 18.46 -8.48
C VAL A 16 10.54 17.68 -7.70
N TYR A 17 10.90 17.27 -6.48
CA TYR A 17 9.96 16.71 -5.53
C TYR A 17 9.04 17.83 -5.06
N LEU A 18 7.93 18.03 -5.76
CA LEU A 18 6.84 18.83 -5.23
C LEU A 18 6.27 18.04 -4.05
N THR A 19 6.66 18.38 -2.83
CA THR A 19 6.19 17.70 -1.62
C THR A 19 4.80 18.22 -1.27
N LEU A 20 3.81 17.94 -2.11
CA LEU A 20 2.44 17.93 -1.62
C LEU A 20 2.30 16.71 -0.71
N ARG A 21 1.86 16.91 0.53
CA ARG A 21 1.45 15.81 1.40
C ARG A 21 -0.03 15.59 1.19
N ILE A 22 -0.39 14.50 0.51
CA ILE A 22 -1.75 13.99 0.55
C ILE A 22 -1.78 12.88 1.57
N HIS A 23 -2.83 12.88 2.38
CA HIS A 23 -3.10 11.80 3.31
C HIS A 23 -4.02 10.78 2.65
N ALA A 24 -3.67 9.51 2.74
CA ALA A 24 -4.55 8.41 2.38
C ALA A 24 -4.83 7.57 3.63
N TYR A 25 -6.10 7.20 3.85
CA TYR A 25 -6.43 6.23 4.87
C TYR A 25 -6.17 4.81 4.35
N ALA A 26 -5.27 4.10 5.03
CA ALA A 26 -4.87 2.74 4.74
C ALA A 26 -5.39 1.78 5.81
N LEU A 27 -5.57 0.50 5.47
CA LEU A 27 -5.77 -0.54 6.49
C LEU A 27 -4.42 -1.06 6.97
N LYS A 28 -4.17 -0.93 8.27
CA LYS A 28 -3.06 -1.54 8.98
C LYS A 28 -3.53 -2.84 9.60
N LEU A 29 -2.92 -3.95 9.16
CA LEU A 29 -3.12 -5.28 9.71
C LEU A 29 -1.91 -5.58 10.58
N MET A 30 -2.14 -5.68 11.88
CA MET A 30 -1.11 -5.83 12.91
C MET A 30 -1.55 -6.85 13.94
N ASP A 31 -0.73 -7.06 14.96
CA ASP A 31 -0.91 -8.04 16.04
C ASP A 31 -2.15 -7.81 16.93
N GLU A 32 -3.04 -6.91 16.53
CA GLU A 32 -4.28 -6.58 17.22
C GLU A 32 -5.48 -7.30 16.60
N ASP A 33 -6.57 -7.38 17.36
CA ASP A 33 -7.78 -8.14 17.04
C ASP A 33 -8.50 -7.72 15.75
N ARG A 34 -8.32 -6.47 15.30
CA ARG A 34 -9.03 -5.90 14.16
C ARG A 34 -8.13 -4.99 13.32
N PRO A 35 -8.31 -4.98 11.99
CA PRO A 35 -7.67 -4.00 11.11
C PRO A 35 -7.99 -2.57 11.57
N LYS A 36 -6.99 -1.69 11.53
CA LYS A 36 -7.16 -0.27 11.86
C LYS A 36 -7.00 0.59 10.62
N LEU A 37 -7.82 1.64 10.53
CA LEU A 37 -7.57 2.72 9.59
C LEU A 37 -6.43 3.58 10.12
N VAL A 38 -5.41 3.81 9.30
CA VAL A 38 -4.28 4.66 9.61
C VAL A 38 -4.06 5.67 8.51
N GLN A 39 -3.65 6.88 8.88
CA GLN A 39 -3.30 7.94 7.96
C GLN A 39 -1.85 7.76 7.50
N LEU A 40 -1.62 7.78 6.19
CA LEU A 40 -0.28 7.71 5.61
C LEU A 40 0.03 8.97 4.81
N ASP A 41 1.28 9.43 4.94
CA ASP A 41 1.84 10.48 4.08
C ASP A 41 2.16 9.90 2.70
N CYS A 42 1.73 10.58 1.65
CA CYS A 42 2.11 10.29 0.27
C CYS A 42 3.04 11.38 -0.27
N ARG A 43 4.12 10.97 -0.95
CA ARG A 43 5.01 11.86 -1.70
C ARG A 43 4.68 11.81 -3.17
N ALA A 44 4.57 12.97 -3.81
CA ALA A 44 4.45 13.04 -5.24
C ALA A 44 5.77 12.65 -5.92
N ARG A 45 5.70 11.79 -6.94
CA ARG A 45 6.82 11.49 -7.84
C ARG A 45 6.41 11.91 -9.24
N ILE A 46 7.24 12.74 -9.86
CA ILE A 46 7.11 13.06 -11.28
C ILE A 46 7.90 11.98 -12.03
N ASP A 47 7.24 11.24 -12.90
CA ASP A 47 7.94 10.32 -13.80
C ASP A 47 8.56 11.10 -14.97
N ASN A 48 9.83 11.45 -14.79
CA ASN A 48 10.59 12.23 -15.76
C ASN A 48 10.93 11.44 -17.03
N SER A 49 10.72 10.11 -17.06
CA SER A 49 11.07 9.28 -18.22
C SER A 49 10.05 9.37 -19.37
N THR A 50 8.80 9.75 -19.06
CA THR A 50 7.71 9.84 -20.05
C THR A 50 7.03 11.21 -20.09
N GLY A 51 7.50 12.18 -19.30
CA GLY A 51 6.76 13.44 -19.08
C GLY A 51 5.36 13.18 -18.49
N GLY A 52 5.23 12.05 -17.80
CA GLY A 52 3.96 11.46 -17.42
C GLY A 52 3.31 12.13 -16.20
N PRO A 53 2.06 11.76 -15.90
CA PRO A 53 1.33 12.29 -14.76
C PRO A 53 2.01 11.96 -13.44
N LEU A 54 1.72 12.80 -12.43
CA LEU A 54 2.16 12.65 -11.04
C LEU A 54 1.73 11.28 -10.49
N ALA A 55 2.67 10.49 -9.98
CA ALA A 55 2.38 9.25 -9.26
C ALA A 55 2.60 9.47 -7.75
N TRP A 56 1.61 9.09 -6.94
CA TRP A 56 1.72 9.17 -5.48
C TRP A 56 2.43 7.93 -4.92
N GLN A 57 3.50 8.16 -4.15
CA GLN A 57 4.24 7.12 -3.45
C GLN A 57 3.96 7.22 -1.94
N PRO A 58 3.32 6.21 -1.33
CA PRO A 58 3.09 6.19 0.11
C PRO A 58 4.41 6.00 0.87
N ILE A 59 4.57 6.71 1.99
CA ILE A 59 5.68 6.51 2.92
C ILE A 59 5.26 5.43 3.93
N VAL A 60 5.65 4.18 3.64
CA VAL A 60 5.27 3.01 4.47
C VAL A 60 6.39 2.51 5.38
N THR A 61 7.64 2.94 5.16
CA THR A 61 8.84 2.45 5.86
C THR A 61 8.73 2.56 7.37
N ASN A 62 8.26 3.71 7.87
CA ASN A 62 8.08 3.95 9.31
C ASN A 62 6.98 3.08 9.94
N VAL A 63 5.99 2.66 9.14
CA VAL A 63 4.83 1.90 9.63
C VAL A 63 5.08 0.41 9.60
N ILE A 64 5.79 -0.07 8.57
CA ILE A 64 6.19 -1.47 8.40
C ILE A 64 7.48 -1.78 9.19
N ASN A 65 8.26 -0.74 9.51
CA ASN A 65 9.58 -0.83 10.12
C ASN A 65 10.52 -1.71 9.28
N ASP A 66 10.63 -1.38 7.99
CA ASP A 66 11.48 -2.01 7.00
C ASP A 66 11.93 -0.93 5.99
N ASP A 67 13.23 -0.88 5.71
CA ASP A 67 13.83 0.05 4.75
C ASP A 67 13.57 -0.38 3.30
N HIS A 68 13.30 -1.66 3.09
CA HIS A 68 13.06 -2.26 1.78
C HIS A 68 11.75 -3.07 1.79
N PRO A 69 10.60 -2.39 2.01
CA PRO A 69 9.32 -3.06 2.08
C PRO A 69 8.95 -3.67 0.72
N SER A 70 8.42 -4.88 0.76
CA SER A 70 7.83 -5.55 -0.40
C SER A 70 6.43 -5.02 -0.68
N GLN A 71 6.03 -5.08 -1.95
CA GLN A 71 4.69 -4.70 -2.38
C GLN A 71 4.11 -5.70 -3.39
N VAL A 72 2.80 -5.89 -3.33
CA VAL A 72 2.01 -6.62 -4.33
C VAL A 72 0.76 -5.82 -4.68
N VAL A 73 0.33 -5.87 -5.93
CA VAL A 73 -0.92 -5.24 -6.37
C VAL A 73 -1.98 -6.32 -6.57
N LEU A 74 -3.07 -6.17 -5.82
CA LEU A 74 -4.26 -7.01 -5.90
C LEU A 74 -5.19 -6.42 -6.93
N GLU A 75 -5.37 -7.13 -8.03
CA GLU A 75 -6.30 -6.75 -9.11
C GLU A 75 -7.60 -7.55 -9.03
N GLN A 76 -7.59 -8.66 -8.29
CA GLN A 76 -8.72 -9.57 -8.14
C GLN A 76 -9.26 -9.53 -6.71
N GLY A 77 -10.59 -9.61 -6.60
CA GLY A 77 -11.33 -9.69 -5.35
C GLY A 77 -11.71 -11.12 -5.01
N ILE A 78 -12.92 -11.28 -4.47
CA ILE A 78 -13.48 -12.58 -4.15
C ILE A 78 -13.79 -13.32 -5.46
N ALA A 79 -13.56 -14.64 -5.50
CA ALA A 79 -13.89 -15.50 -6.64
C ALA A 79 -13.23 -15.13 -7.99
N GLY A 80 -12.20 -14.28 -7.97
CA GLY A 80 -11.45 -13.89 -9.18
C GLY A 80 -12.02 -12.68 -9.93
N ASP A 81 -13.06 -12.03 -9.42
CA ASP A 81 -13.62 -10.83 -10.04
C ASP A 81 -12.62 -9.67 -10.01
N ASN A 82 -12.54 -8.90 -11.09
CA ASN A 82 -11.65 -7.74 -11.15
C ASN A 82 -12.11 -6.62 -10.22
N LEU A 83 -11.20 -6.14 -9.39
CA LEU A 83 -11.43 -4.97 -8.55
C LEU A 83 -11.52 -3.72 -9.43
N ARG A 84 -12.61 -2.95 -9.27
CA ARG A 84 -12.74 -1.62 -9.87
C ARG A 84 -11.57 -0.71 -9.51
N PHE A 85 -11.08 -0.86 -8.28
CA PHE A 85 -9.96 -0.13 -7.71
C PHE A 85 -8.97 -1.14 -7.13
N PRO A 86 -7.83 -1.39 -7.79
CA PRO A 86 -6.84 -2.33 -7.29
C PRO A 86 -6.33 -1.91 -5.91
N ILE A 87 -5.94 -2.89 -5.10
CA ILE A 87 -5.41 -2.68 -3.76
C ILE A 87 -3.92 -2.97 -3.78
N GLN A 88 -3.10 -2.00 -3.36
CA GLN A 88 -1.69 -2.19 -3.14
C GLN A 88 -1.46 -2.64 -1.70
N LEU A 89 -0.85 -3.81 -1.54
CA LEU A 89 -0.50 -4.38 -0.25
C LEU A 89 1.01 -4.27 -0.06
N TRP A 90 1.41 -3.74 1.09
CA TRP A 90 2.79 -3.58 1.51
C TRP A 90 3.08 -4.46 2.72
N SER A 91 4.26 -5.07 2.73
CA SER A 91 4.75 -5.93 3.81
C SER A 91 6.24 -5.78 3.98
N ARG A 92 6.80 -6.42 5.02
CA ARG A 92 8.26 -6.58 5.10
C ARG A 92 8.77 -7.45 3.96
N GLY A 93 9.99 -7.21 3.52
CA GLY A 93 10.64 -7.99 2.47
C GLY A 93 10.90 -9.44 2.88
N ALA A 94 11.37 -9.64 4.11
CA ALA A 94 11.77 -10.93 4.65
C ALA A 94 10.76 -11.52 5.65
N PHE A 95 9.47 -11.18 5.54
CA PHE A 95 8.46 -11.48 6.57
C PHE A 95 8.33 -12.97 6.95
N LEU A 96 8.70 -13.91 6.07
CA LEU A 96 8.66 -15.34 6.38
C LEU A 96 9.88 -15.82 7.20
N SER A 97 11.04 -15.21 7.01
CA SER A 97 12.34 -15.68 7.51
C SER A 97 12.97 -14.78 8.59
N ASP A 98 12.44 -13.58 8.80
CA ASP A 98 13.00 -12.57 9.72
C ASP A 98 12.69 -12.80 11.22
N GLY A 99 12.01 -13.90 11.56
CA GLY A 99 11.60 -14.20 12.93
C GLY A 99 10.41 -13.38 13.44
N SER A 100 9.74 -12.61 12.58
CA SER A 100 8.56 -11.83 12.95
C SER A 100 7.44 -12.70 13.52
N ALA A 101 6.68 -12.14 14.45
CA ALA A 101 5.49 -12.77 15.02
C ALA A 101 4.38 -12.95 13.96
N LEU A 102 3.55 -13.97 14.15
CA LEU A 102 2.37 -14.22 13.33
C LEU A 102 1.43 -13.02 13.40
N ASN A 103 0.94 -12.55 12.25
CA ASN A 103 -0.02 -11.46 12.19
C ASN A 103 -1.40 -11.94 12.67
N GLN A 104 -1.77 -11.58 13.91
CA GLN A 104 -3.03 -12.01 14.51
C GLN A 104 -4.27 -11.46 13.81
N SER A 105 -4.22 -10.24 13.26
CA SER A 105 -5.31 -9.71 12.43
C SER A 105 -5.59 -10.62 11.23
N ILE A 106 -4.57 -10.97 10.46
CA ILE A 106 -4.73 -11.85 9.29
C ILE A 106 -5.21 -13.23 9.73
N TYR A 107 -4.56 -13.82 10.74
CA TYR A 107 -4.94 -15.14 11.26
C TYR A 107 -6.43 -15.21 11.63
N ARG A 108 -6.94 -14.19 12.32
CA ARG A 108 -8.36 -14.12 12.73
C ARG A 108 -9.30 -13.88 11.56
N LEU A 109 -8.94 -12.96 10.65
CA LEU A 109 -9.73 -12.69 9.45
C LEU A 109 -9.88 -13.92 8.57
N THR A 110 -8.83 -14.73 8.47
CA THR A 110 -8.84 -15.99 7.71
C THR A 110 -9.27 -17.18 8.55
N LYS A 111 -9.59 -17.01 9.83
CA LYS A 111 -9.90 -18.10 10.78
C LYS A 111 -8.85 -19.22 10.77
N GLY A 112 -7.57 -18.86 10.66
CA GLY A 112 -6.45 -19.80 10.56
C GLY A 112 -6.32 -20.56 9.24
N GLN A 113 -7.11 -20.24 8.22
CA GLN A 113 -7.09 -20.93 6.92
C GLN A 113 -6.21 -20.24 5.86
N ALA A 114 -5.42 -19.23 6.27
CA ALA A 114 -4.48 -18.59 5.35
C ALA A 114 -3.45 -19.59 4.82
N THR A 115 -3.04 -19.43 3.57
CA THR A 115 -2.10 -20.37 2.92
C THR A 115 -0.71 -20.36 3.56
N TYR A 116 -0.33 -19.23 4.17
CA TYR A 116 0.95 -19.04 4.83
C TYR A 116 0.75 -18.49 6.25
N PRO A 117 1.70 -18.74 7.17
CA PRO A 117 1.76 -18.03 8.43
C PRO A 117 2.23 -16.59 8.16
N TRP A 118 1.32 -15.73 7.69
CA TRP A 118 1.60 -14.32 7.42
C TRP A 118 2.08 -13.63 8.69
N LYS A 119 3.25 -12.99 8.63
CA LYS A 119 3.97 -12.47 9.79
C LYS A 119 4.26 -10.97 9.61
N GLY A 120 4.40 -10.28 10.74
CA GLY A 120 4.71 -8.86 10.76
C GLY A 120 3.58 -7.95 10.25
N PRO A 121 3.83 -6.63 10.12
CA PRO A 121 2.82 -5.66 9.73
C PRO A 121 2.51 -5.68 8.24
N PHE A 122 1.23 -5.48 7.89
CA PHE A 122 0.79 -5.21 6.52
C PHE A 122 0.06 -3.88 6.43
N ILE A 123 0.24 -3.20 5.30
CA ILE A 123 -0.45 -1.96 4.97
C ILE A 123 -1.12 -2.10 3.62
N ALA A 124 -2.43 -1.88 3.58
CA ALA A 124 -3.21 -1.93 2.35
C ALA A 124 -3.72 -0.54 1.98
N LEU A 125 -3.54 -0.17 0.71
CA LEU A 125 -3.92 1.10 0.10
C LEU A 125 -4.75 0.83 -1.16
N LYS A 126 -5.81 1.61 -1.38
CA LYS A 126 -6.67 1.46 -2.55
C LYS A 126 -6.35 2.52 -3.59
N PHE A 127 -6.08 2.11 -4.83
CA PHE A 127 -5.79 3.05 -5.90
C PHE A 127 -7.02 3.85 -6.34
N SER A 128 -6.80 5.11 -6.72
CA SER A 128 -7.78 5.96 -7.40
C SER A 128 -7.84 5.59 -8.89
N GLY A 129 -8.54 4.50 -9.22
CA GLY A 129 -8.75 4.02 -10.58
C GLY A 129 -7.65 3.11 -11.12
N THR A 130 -7.85 2.63 -12.35
CA THR A 130 -7.00 1.61 -12.99
C THR A 130 -5.61 2.11 -13.37
N ARG A 131 -5.43 3.43 -13.52
CA ARG A 131 -4.13 4.06 -13.85
C ARG A 131 -3.17 4.12 -12.66
N ARG A 132 -3.62 3.80 -11.44
CA ARG A 132 -2.77 3.72 -10.22
C ARG A 132 -1.98 4.99 -9.90
N GLN A 133 -2.53 6.15 -10.29
CA GLN A 133 -1.83 7.44 -10.15
C GLN A 133 -1.96 8.04 -8.75
N GLY A 134 -2.98 7.65 -7.99
CA GLY A 134 -3.22 8.10 -6.63
C GLY A 134 -3.97 7.08 -5.80
N TYR A 135 -4.35 7.48 -4.58
CA TYR A 135 -5.07 6.63 -3.64
C TYR A 135 -6.40 7.25 -3.25
N VAL A 136 -7.35 6.39 -2.90
CA VAL A 136 -8.60 6.76 -2.23
C VAL A 136 -8.66 6.03 -0.89
N ASP A 137 -9.46 6.56 0.02
CA ASP A 137 -9.57 6.00 1.35
C ASP A 137 -10.08 4.56 1.31
N MET A 138 -9.37 3.73 2.07
CA MET A 138 -9.78 2.37 2.36
C MET A 138 -10.94 2.37 3.37
N SER A 139 -11.76 1.35 3.27
CA SER A 139 -12.87 1.09 4.18
C SER A 139 -12.92 -0.39 4.55
N LEU A 140 -13.74 -0.75 5.53
CA LEU A 140 -13.94 -2.16 5.88
C LEU A 140 -14.61 -2.97 4.75
N ASN A 141 -15.23 -2.31 3.77
CA ASN A 141 -15.79 -2.99 2.58
C ASN A 141 -14.71 -3.51 1.63
N ASP A 142 -13.46 -3.02 1.76
CA ASP A 142 -12.33 -3.49 0.96
C ASP A 142 -11.67 -4.75 1.58
N LEU A 143 -12.06 -5.11 2.81
CA LEU A 143 -11.50 -6.23 3.56
C LEU A 143 -11.72 -7.61 2.92
N PRO A 144 -12.89 -7.93 2.32
CA PRO A 144 -13.09 -9.24 1.71
C PRO A 144 -12.10 -9.56 0.58
N ALA A 145 -11.66 -8.56 -0.20
CA ALA A 145 -10.64 -8.74 -1.23
C ALA A 145 -9.28 -9.10 -0.62
N LEU A 146 -8.89 -8.43 0.48
CA LEU A 146 -7.67 -8.75 1.22
C LEU A 146 -7.72 -10.16 1.81
N VAL A 147 -8.85 -10.56 2.41
CA VAL A 147 -9.02 -11.91 2.96
C VAL A 147 -8.93 -12.96 1.86
N SER A 148 -9.57 -12.73 0.71
CA SER A 148 -9.47 -13.61 -0.46
C SER A 148 -8.02 -13.82 -0.88
N HIS A 149 -7.23 -12.76 -0.94
CA HIS A 149 -5.80 -12.84 -1.26
C HIS A 149 -5.04 -13.74 -0.26
N PHE A 150 -5.18 -13.52 1.05
CA PHE A 150 -4.47 -14.31 2.06
C PHE A 150 -4.86 -15.80 2.09
N LEU A 151 -6.04 -16.15 1.57
CA LEU A 151 -6.53 -17.52 1.44
C LEU A 151 -6.08 -18.21 0.14
N GLN A 152 -5.80 -17.45 -0.93
CA GLN A 152 -5.63 -17.98 -2.28
C GLN A 152 -4.19 -17.93 -2.80
N VAL A 153 -3.35 -17.03 -2.28
CA VAL A 153 -1.97 -16.89 -2.77
C VAL A 153 -1.25 -18.24 -2.66
N LYS A 154 -0.73 -18.69 -3.80
CA LYS A 154 0.28 -19.74 -3.87
C LYS A 154 1.57 -19.02 -4.29
N VAL A 155 2.51 -18.87 -3.37
CA VAL A 155 3.88 -18.48 -3.70
C VAL A 155 4.47 -19.61 -4.54
N ALA A 156 4.84 -19.28 -5.77
CA ALA A 156 5.56 -20.16 -6.69
C ALA A 156 7.03 -20.26 -6.28
#